data_AF-A0A2P5EU54-F1
#
_entry.id   AF-A0A2P5EU54-F1
#
_cell.length_a   1.000
_cell.length_b   1.000
_cell.length_c   1.000
_cell.angle_alpha   90.00
_cell.angle_beta   90.00
_cell.angle_gamma   90.00
#
_symmetry.space_group_name_H-M   'P 1'
#
loop_
_entity.id
_entity.type
_entity.pdbx_description
1 polymer ?
#
loop_
_entity_poly.entity_id
_entity_poly.type
_entity_poly.pdbx_seq_one_letter_code
_entity_poly.pdbx_strand_id
1 'polypeptide(L)'
;MAGSMRGDSIEEFKGLRITSLDDEEEEEEDIVIEEEDDDDDEEIDDVVLGFVKKPKNPHSLLQHFFPSKAGGVPAWLDPINLPSGRSFLCDVCGEPLQFMLQVYAPEDVEYAFHRTIFVFICTSMACLRQDQHEQWKRHPDRPFRSVKVFRCQLPRDNPFYSSEPPKEDDKPSGAGAQKSEDIQSNLSSTLRLGKEDESAFNTQMSEDNECANSLVSRNRTDDTIMSLMKEFEGDDERKSWASFEQRVALAPEQVLRYCRTPGAKPLWPMSSGRPSKADIPKCSYCSGPLRFEFQILPQLLYYFRVRNDADSLDWATIAVYTCEASCDSTVAYKEEYAWVQLS
;
A
#
# COMPACT_ATOMS: atom_id res chain seq x y z
N MET A 1 58.64 40.45 68.63
CA MET A 1 59.12 39.72 69.82
C MET A 1 58.31 38.45 69.97
N ALA A 2 59.00 37.34 70.24
CA ALA A 2 58.61 36.00 70.74
C ALA A 2 57.11 35.66 70.94
N GLY A 3 56.63 34.43 70.74
CA GLY A 3 57.22 33.11 70.52
C GLY A 3 56.11 32.13 70.07
N SER A 4 56.39 30.99 69.43
CA SER A 4 56.98 29.73 69.92
C SER A 4 55.93 28.69 70.36
N MET A 5 56.07 27.48 69.78
CA MET A 5 55.65 26.14 70.27
C MET A 5 54.18 25.73 70.03
N ARG A 6 53.86 24.72 69.21
CA ARG A 6 54.10 23.24 69.23
C ARG A 6 52.86 22.50 69.76
N GLY A 7 52.48 21.40 69.10
CA GLY A 7 51.97 20.21 69.80
C GLY A 7 50.69 19.59 69.24
N ASP A 8 50.87 18.40 68.67
CA ASP A 8 49.92 17.43 68.12
C ASP A 8 48.81 16.87 69.04
N SER A 9 47.76 16.38 68.34
CA SER A 9 47.03 15.09 68.50
C SER A 9 45.78 14.93 69.39
N ILE A 10 44.68 14.51 68.72
CA ILE A 10 43.80 13.29 68.91
C ILE A 10 43.18 13.10 70.31
N GLU A 11 41.90 12.78 70.55
CA GLU A 11 40.73 12.23 69.83
C GLU A 11 39.52 12.41 70.79
N GLU A 12 38.27 12.55 70.33
CA GLU A 12 37.12 11.84 70.91
C GLU A 12 35.82 11.99 70.09
N PHE A 13 34.95 10.99 70.23
CA PHE A 13 33.94 10.53 69.26
C PHE A 13 32.49 10.70 69.80
N LYS A 14 31.51 10.66 68.88
CA LYS A 14 30.03 10.48 69.04
C LYS A 14 29.27 11.79 69.37
N GLY A 15 28.16 12.18 68.73
CA GLY A 15 27.23 11.56 67.78
C GLY A 15 25.78 11.81 68.25
N LEU A 16 24.87 12.34 67.39
CA LEU A 16 23.42 12.00 67.28
C LEU A 16 22.54 13.04 66.52
N ARG A 17 21.99 12.58 65.38
CA ARG A 17 20.61 12.65 64.79
C ARG A 17 19.75 13.96 64.69
N ILE A 18 19.56 14.40 63.42
CA ILE A 18 18.35 14.62 62.56
C ILE A 18 16.99 14.92 63.26
N THR A 19 16.26 16.01 62.94
CA THR A 19 15.20 16.24 61.89
C THR A 19 14.77 17.74 61.99
N SER A 20 14.26 18.49 61.00
CA SER A 20 13.40 18.17 59.85
C SER A 20 13.31 19.36 58.85
N LEU A 21 13.11 19.04 57.56
CA LEU A 21 12.33 19.76 56.51
C LEU A 21 12.93 21.04 55.88
N ASP A 22 13.51 20.89 54.68
CA ASP A 22 12.93 21.32 53.38
C ASP A 22 13.96 20.98 52.29
N ASP A 23 13.87 19.75 51.74
CA ASP A 23 14.73 19.25 50.66
C ASP A 23 13.99 19.44 49.32
N GLU A 24 14.60 20.21 48.41
CA GLU A 24 14.21 20.31 47.00
C GLU A 24 14.67 19.02 46.30
N GLU A 25 13.73 18.12 45.98
CA GLU A 25 13.98 16.95 45.13
C GLU A 25 14.21 17.41 43.68
N GLU A 26 15.39 17.11 43.14
CA GLU A 26 15.66 17.14 41.71
C GLU A 26 14.82 16.04 41.05
N GLU A 27 13.79 16.43 40.28
CA GLU A 27 13.02 15.50 39.45
C GLU A 27 13.92 14.94 38.33
N GLU A 28 14.43 13.72 38.51
CA GLU A 28 14.93 12.90 37.40
C GLU A 28 13.73 12.54 36.50
N GLU A 29 13.59 13.21 35.35
CA GLU A 29 12.64 12.80 34.31
C GLU A 29 13.09 11.45 33.73
N ASP A 30 12.49 10.37 34.24
CA ASP A 30 12.56 9.04 33.64
C ASP A 30 12.02 9.11 32.20
N ILE A 31 12.93 9.01 31.22
CA ILE A 31 12.55 8.79 29.81
C ILE A 31 12.00 7.37 29.73
N VAL A 32 10.67 7.25 29.84
CA VAL A 32 9.95 6.03 29.50
C VAL A 32 10.09 5.85 27.99
N ILE A 33 11.05 5.02 27.58
CA ILE A 33 11.02 4.41 26.25
C ILE A 33 9.81 3.48 26.32
N GLU A 34 8.69 3.90 25.73
CA GLU A 34 7.61 2.99 25.39
C GLU A 34 8.21 2.00 24.39
N GLU A 35 8.68 0.85 24.88
CA GLU A 35 8.86 -0.32 24.04
C GLU A 35 7.45 -0.61 23.49
N GLU A 36 7.24 -0.38 22.19
CA GLU A 36 6.04 -0.85 21.52
C GLU A 36 6.07 -2.38 21.66
N ASP A 37 5.32 -2.90 22.62
CA ASP A 37 5.04 -4.32 22.77
C ASP A 37 4.42 -4.81 21.44
N ASP A 38 5.25 -5.31 20.54
CA ASP A 38 4.86 -6.08 19.34
C ASP A 38 4.32 -7.47 19.74
N ASP A 39 3.48 -7.53 20.78
CA ASP A 39 2.50 -8.61 20.96
C ASP A 39 1.32 -8.33 19.99
N ASP A 40 1.62 -8.26 18.70
CA ASP A 40 0.62 -8.44 17.64
C ASP A 40 0.17 -9.91 17.79
N ASP A 41 -0.87 -10.17 18.61
CA ASP A 41 -1.81 -11.25 18.32
C ASP A 41 -2.13 -11.07 16.83
N GLU A 42 -1.49 -11.84 15.94
CA GLU A 42 -1.70 -11.77 14.49
C GLU A 42 -3.16 -12.12 14.22
N GLU A 43 -4.07 -11.15 14.41
CA GLU A 43 -5.40 -11.19 13.84
C GLU A 43 -5.15 -11.45 12.36
N ILE A 44 -5.61 -12.62 11.90
CA ILE A 44 -5.48 -13.01 10.51
C ILE A 44 -6.24 -11.95 9.73
N ASP A 45 -5.50 -10.97 9.21
CA ASP A 45 -6.06 -9.96 8.33
C ASP A 45 -6.81 -10.72 7.22
N ASP A 46 -8.07 -10.34 6.98
CA ASP A 46 -8.87 -10.85 5.86
C ASP A 46 -8.27 -10.31 4.55
N VAL A 47 -7.11 -10.84 4.16
CA VAL A 47 -6.37 -10.45 2.97
C VAL A 47 -6.95 -11.21 1.78
N VAL A 48 -7.36 -10.43 0.79
CA VAL A 48 -7.84 -10.94 -0.49
C VAL A 48 -6.75 -10.76 -1.54
N LEU A 49 -6.27 -11.86 -2.11
CA LEU A 49 -5.26 -11.88 -3.15
C LEU A 49 -5.90 -11.63 -4.51
N GLY A 50 -5.26 -10.78 -5.32
CA GLY A 50 -5.68 -10.48 -6.69
C GLY A 50 -4.81 -11.16 -7.73
N PHE A 51 -5.44 -11.80 -8.70
CA PHE A 51 -4.77 -12.50 -9.81
C PHE A 51 -5.30 -11.99 -11.15
N VAL A 52 -4.41 -11.77 -12.11
CA VAL A 52 -4.83 -11.34 -13.45
C VAL A 52 -5.08 -12.53 -14.36
N LYS A 53 -6.28 -12.57 -14.97
CA LYS A 53 -6.70 -13.61 -15.91
C LYS A 53 -7.30 -12.96 -17.15
N LYS A 54 -7.20 -13.61 -18.31
CA LYS A 54 -7.90 -13.14 -19.52
C LYS A 54 -9.41 -13.17 -19.28
N PRO A 55 -10.17 -12.12 -19.64
CA PRO A 55 -11.61 -12.13 -19.48
C PRO A 55 -12.24 -13.23 -20.35
N LYS A 56 -13.22 -13.98 -19.79
CA LYS A 56 -13.99 -14.97 -20.57
C LYS A 56 -14.81 -14.29 -21.67
N ASN A 57 -15.38 -13.12 -21.35
CA ASN A 57 -16.11 -12.27 -22.28
C ASN A 57 -15.58 -10.82 -22.16
N PRO A 58 -15.12 -10.18 -23.25
CA PRO A 58 -14.71 -8.77 -23.23
C PRO A 58 -15.75 -7.82 -22.66
N HIS A 59 -17.05 -8.11 -22.83
CA HIS A 59 -18.14 -7.27 -22.34
C HIS A 59 -18.18 -7.20 -20.81
N SER A 60 -17.64 -8.20 -20.10
CA SER A 60 -17.58 -8.17 -18.63
C SER A 60 -16.64 -7.09 -18.08
N LEU A 61 -15.92 -6.38 -18.95
CA LEU A 61 -15.03 -5.27 -18.61
C LEU A 61 -15.65 -3.90 -18.90
N LEU A 62 -16.93 -3.86 -19.28
CA LEU A 62 -17.68 -2.63 -19.43
C LEU A 62 -18.03 -2.04 -18.05
N GLN A 63 -18.15 -0.72 -17.98
CA GLN A 63 -18.33 0.03 -16.74
C GLN A 63 -19.53 -0.42 -15.88
N HIS A 64 -20.64 -0.83 -16.51
CA HIS A 64 -21.84 -1.25 -15.78
C HIS A 64 -21.69 -2.59 -15.04
N PHE A 65 -20.64 -3.37 -15.36
CA PHE A 65 -20.27 -4.58 -14.61
C PHE A 65 -19.27 -4.31 -13.48
N PHE A 66 -18.90 -3.05 -13.25
CA PHE A 66 -17.99 -2.62 -12.17
C PHE A 66 -16.71 -3.48 -12.07
N PRO A 67 -15.93 -3.60 -13.16
CA PRO A 67 -14.83 -4.55 -13.21
C PRO A 67 -13.67 -4.13 -12.31
N SER A 68 -13.05 -5.12 -11.66
CA SER A 68 -11.64 -5.00 -11.24
C SER A 68 -10.76 -5.52 -12.37
N LYS A 69 -9.82 -4.72 -12.84
CA LYS A 69 -9.00 -5.04 -14.03
C LYS A 69 -7.67 -4.31 -14.05
N ALA A 70 -6.72 -4.85 -14.82
CA ALA A 70 -5.42 -4.25 -15.08
C ALA A 70 -5.22 -3.99 -16.58
N GLY A 71 -4.62 -2.85 -16.92
CA GLY A 71 -4.32 -2.42 -18.28
C GLY A 71 -5.56 -1.99 -19.10
N GLY A 72 -5.30 -1.58 -20.34
CA GLY A 72 -6.31 -1.04 -21.26
C GLY A 72 -6.75 0.38 -20.89
N VAL A 73 -8.03 0.68 -21.09
CA VAL A 73 -8.63 1.97 -20.71
C VAL A 73 -9.46 1.84 -19.42
N PRO A 74 -9.52 2.85 -18.56
CA PRO A 74 -10.38 2.83 -17.38
C PRO A 74 -11.86 2.62 -17.75
N ALA A 75 -12.54 1.73 -17.03
CA ALA A 75 -14.00 1.66 -17.02
C ALA A 75 -14.50 2.65 -15.97
N TRP A 76 -14.69 3.89 -16.40
CA TRP A 76 -15.01 5.03 -15.53
C TRP A 76 -16.36 4.85 -14.82
N LEU A 77 -16.37 5.04 -13.50
CA LEU A 77 -17.58 4.95 -12.69
C LEU A 77 -18.52 6.13 -12.96
N ASP A 78 -18.07 7.38 -12.87
CA ASP A 78 -18.81 8.54 -13.38
C ASP A 78 -18.31 8.89 -14.79
N PRO A 79 -19.07 8.57 -15.85
CA PRO A 79 -18.61 8.74 -17.23
C PRO A 79 -18.63 10.21 -17.72
N ILE A 80 -19.15 11.14 -16.92
CA ILE A 80 -19.31 12.55 -17.28
C ILE A 80 -18.22 13.39 -16.62
N ASN A 81 -18.05 13.26 -15.32
CA ASN A 81 -17.21 14.15 -14.51
C ASN A 81 -15.78 13.62 -14.37
N LEU A 82 -15.17 13.25 -15.50
CA LEU A 82 -13.82 12.69 -15.52
C LEU A 82 -12.78 13.70 -14.98
N PRO A 83 -11.69 13.23 -14.33
CA PRO A 83 -10.55 14.09 -14.04
C PRO A 83 -10.07 14.75 -15.34
N SER A 84 -9.52 15.96 -15.26
CA SER A 84 -9.08 16.68 -16.47
C SER A 84 -7.83 17.50 -16.23
N GLY A 85 -7.22 17.97 -17.32
CA GLY A 85 -6.02 18.79 -17.27
C GLY A 85 -4.81 18.04 -16.71
N ARG A 86 -4.15 18.63 -15.70
CA ARG A 86 -2.87 18.12 -15.16
C ARG A 86 -3.03 16.91 -14.24
N SER A 87 -4.24 16.52 -13.87
CA SER A 87 -4.50 15.37 -12.99
C SER A 87 -4.02 14.04 -13.60
N PHE A 88 -3.92 13.94 -14.93
CA PHE A 88 -3.39 12.77 -15.63
C PHE A 88 -1.95 12.91 -16.09
N LEU A 89 -1.26 13.98 -15.71
CA LEU A 89 0.15 14.16 -16.05
C LEU A 89 1.03 13.76 -14.88
N CYS A 90 2.17 13.16 -15.18
CA CYS A 90 3.23 12.98 -14.21
C CYS A 90 3.72 14.35 -13.76
N ASP A 91 3.83 14.58 -12.45
CA ASP A 91 4.29 15.89 -11.96
C ASP A 91 5.81 16.07 -12.14
N VAL A 92 6.54 14.98 -12.41
CA VAL A 92 8.00 14.99 -12.64
C VAL A 92 8.34 15.34 -14.09
N CYS A 93 7.87 14.55 -15.07
CA CYS A 93 8.20 14.77 -16.48
C CYS A 93 7.13 15.55 -17.26
N GLY A 94 5.90 15.66 -16.75
CA GLY A 94 4.78 16.30 -17.45
C GLY A 94 4.09 15.42 -18.50
N GLU A 95 4.58 14.22 -18.77
CA GLU A 95 3.96 13.28 -19.72
C GLU A 95 2.68 12.64 -19.15
N PRO A 96 1.72 12.22 -20.01
CA PRO A 96 0.53 11.50 -19.58
C PRO A 96 0.86 10.20 -18.83
N LEU A 97 0.24 10.03 -17.67
CA LEU A 97 0.29 8.79 -16.90
C LEU A 97 -0.48 7.69 -17.63
N GLN A 98 0.01 6.47 -17.55
CA GLN A 98 -0.65 5.30 -18.09
C GLN A 98 -1.60 4.68 -17.07
N PHE A 99 -2.76 4.22 -17.53
CA PHE A 99 -3.68 3.48 -16.68
C PHE A 99 -3.09 2.12 -16.33
N MET A 100 -2.96 1.86 -15.03
CA MET A 100 -2.35 0.64 -14.51
C MET A 100 -3.44 -0.37 -14.14
N LEU A 101 -4.31 -0.01 -13.20
CA LEU A 101 -5.40 -0.89 -12.76
C LEU A 101 -6.56 -0.11 -12.18
N GLN A 102 -7.69 -0.79 -12.06
CA GLN A 102 -8.82 -0.36 -11.24
C GLN A 102 -9.30 -1.50 -10.34
N VAL A 103 -9.71 -1.15 -9.13
CA VAL A 103 -10.30 -2.07 -8.15
C VAL A 103 -11.69 -1.58 -7.80
N TYR A 104 -12.70 -2.42 -8.04
CA TYR A 104 -14.03 -2.22 -7.48
C TYR A 104 -14.02 -2.67 -6.02
N ALA A 105 -14.31 -1.72 -5.13
CA ALA A 105 -14.16 -1.80 -3.69
C ALA A 105 -15.37 -1.11 -3.03
N PRO A 106 -16.58 -1.70 -3.18
CA PRO A 106 -17.82 -1.14 -2.65
C PRO A 106 -17.78 -1.05 -1.12
N GLU A 107 -18.59 -0.16 -0.57
CA GLU A 107 -18.74 0.01 0.88
C GLU A 107 -20.20 0.03 1.30
N ASP A 108 -20.43 -0.39 2.55
CA ASP A 108 -21.74 -0.34 3.20
C ASP A 108 -22.06 1.06 3.76
N VAL A 109 -21.70 2.11 3.00
CA VAL A 109 -22.08 3.50 3.28
C VAL A 109 -22.85 4.06 2.09
N GLU A 110 -23.93 4.79 2.37
CA GLU A 110 -24.93 5.19 1.36
C GLU A 110 -24.33 5.90 0.14
N TYR A 111 -23.36 6.80 0.36
CA TYR A 111 -22.70 7.59 -0.69
C TYR A 111 -21.55 6.86 -1.39
N ALA A 112 -21.17 5.66 -0.95
CA ALA A 112 -20.08 4.88 -1.56
C ALA A 112 -20.46 3.42 -1.85
N PHE A 113 -21.75 3.17 -2.06
CA PHE A 113 -22.29 1.87 -2.45
C PHE A 113 -21.55 1.29 -3.67
N HIS A 114 -21.37 2.11 -4.71
CA HIS A 114 -20.41 1.83 -5.76
C HIS A 114 -19.16 2.64 -5.46
N ARG A 115 -18.02 1.98 -5.32
CA ARG A 115 -16.74 2.66 -5.11
C ARG A 115 -15.65 1.95 -5.88
N THR A 116 -14.89 2.74 -6.65
CA THR A 116 -13.83 2.25 -7.52
C THR A 116 -12.59 3.10 -7.34
N ILE A 117 -11.45 2.43 -7.22
CA ILE A 117 -10.14 3.06 -7.12
C ILE A 117 -9.38 2.81 -8.42
N PHE A 118 -8.83 3.87 -8.99
CA PHE A 118 -8.09 3.87 -10.25
C PHE A 118 -6.65 4.26 -9.97
N VAL A 119 -5.69 3.52 -10.55
CA VAL A 119 -4.26 3.76 -10.37
C VAL A 119 -3.63 4.07 -11.73
N PHE A 120 -2.87 5.16 -11.79
CA PHE A 120 -2.15 5.62 -12.96
C PHE A 120 -0.67 5.78 -12.63
N ILE A 121 0.22 5.43 -13.56
CA ILE A 121 1.67 5.38 -13.35
C ILE A 121 2.45 5.97 -14.53
N CYS A 122 3.53 6.66 -14.21
CA CYS A 122 4.53 7.07 -15.19
C CYS A 122 5.44 5.88 -15.52
N THR A 123 5.64 5.58 -16.80
CA THR A 123 6.51 4.46 -17.22
C THR A 123 7.99 4.79 -17.24
N SER A 124 8.37 6.00 -16.80
CA SER A 124 9.78 6.41 -16.68
C SER A 124 10.32 6.00 -15.33
N MET A 125 11.29 5.09 -15.30
CA MET A 125 11.95 4.67 -14.06
C MET A 125 12.64 5.85 -13.35
N ALA A 126 13.14 6.83 -14.10
CA ALA A 126 13.68 8.06 -13.53
C ALA A 126 12.62 8.85 -12.74
N CYS A 127 11.36 8.88 -13.21
CA CYS A 127 10.27 9.53 -12.50
C CYS A 127 9.87 8.77 -11.23
N LEU A 128 9.84 7.43 -11.28
CA LEU A 128 9.60 6.61 -10.09
C LEU A 128 10.69 6.81 -9.02
N ARG A 129 11.98 6.81 -9.42
CA ARG A 129 13.11 7.08 -8.50
C ARG A 129 13.02 8.46 -7.86
N GLN A 130 12.65 9.48 -8.65
CA GLN A 130 12.46 10.83 -8.12
C GLN A 130 11.28 10.86 -7.14
N ASP A 131 10.14 10.26 -7.49
CA ASP A 131 8.96 10.20 -6.60
C ASP A 131 9.30 9.52 -5.28
N GLN A 132 10.02 8.38 -5.30
CA GLN A 132 10.47 7.74 -4.06
C GLN A 132 11.31 8.68 -3.18
N HIS A 133 12.22 9.45 -3.78
CA HIS A 133 13.01 10.42 -3.04
C HIS A 133 12.15 11.57 -2.47
N GLU A 134 11.14 12.04 -3.21
CA GLU A 134 10.22 13.07 -2.75
C GLU A 134 9.27 12.58 -1.64
N GLN A 135 8.88 11.30 -1.62
CA GLN A 135 8.02 10.71 -0.57
C GLN A 135 8.58 10.89 0.84
N TRP A 136 9.91 10.99 0.98
CA TRP A 136 10.58 11.11 2.29
C TRP A 136 10.75 12.55 2.77
N LYS A 137 10.44 13.54 1.92
CA LYS A 137 10.54 14.95 2.32
C LYS A 137 9.34 15.33 3.17
N ARG A 138 9.58 15.68 4.44
CA ARG A 138 8.55 16.20 5.34
C ARG A 138 8.10 17.58 4.84
N HIS A 139 6.81 17.73 4.54
CA HIS A 139 6.18 18.97 4.04
C HIS A 139 6.71 19.51 2.71
N PRO A 140 6.53 18.81 1.59
CA PRO A 140 6.81 19.40 0.28
C PRO A 140 5.77 20.48 -0.02
N ASP A 141 6.22 21.68 -0.41
CA ASP A 141 5.34 22.79 -0.86
C ASP A 141 4.41 22.35 -2.01
N ARG A 142 4.83 21.34 -2.77
CA ARG A 142 4.02 20.62 -3.75
C ARG A 142 4.56 19.19 -3.90
N PRO A 143 3.81 18.14 -3.51
CA PRO A 143 4.24 16.78 -3.76
C PRO A 143 4.24 16.52 -5.28
N PHE A 144 5.39 16.08 -5.81
CA PHE A 144 5.49 15.60 -7.19
C PHE A 144 5.17 14.10 -7.20
N ARG A 145 4.15 13.69 -7.96
CA ARG A 145 3.78 12.28 -8.06
C ARG A 145 3.94 11.74 -9.48
N SER A 146 4.54 10.56 -9.54
CA SER A 146 4.66 9.70 -10.71
C SER A 146 3.63 8.57 -10.69
N VAL A 147 3.04 8.27 -9.52
CA VAL A 147 1.87 7.40 -9.35
C VAL A 147 0.72 8.23 -8.78
N LYS A 148 -0.44 8.20 -9.45
CA LYS A 148 -1.64 8.91 -9.00
C LYS A 148 -2.80 7.93 -8.82
N VAL A 149 -3.52 8.09 -7.72
CA VAL A 149 -4.67 7.25 -7.36
C VAL A 149 -5.90 8.12 -7.29
N PHE A 150 -6.99 7.66 -7.90
CA PHE A 150 -8.28 8.34 -7.83
C PHE A 150 -9.35 7.40 -7.30
N ARG A 151 -10.08 7.83 -6.28
CA ARG A 151 -11.33 7.20 -5.85
C ARG A 151 -12.50 7.89 -6.52
N CYS A 152 -13.40 7.12 -7.12
CA CYS A 152 -14.73 7.56 -7.50
C CYS A 152 -15.76 6.72 -6.76
N GLN A 153 -16.86 7.36 -6.37
CA GLN A 153 -17.93 6.66 -5.70
C GLN A 153 -19.29 7.24 -6.04
N LEU A 154 -20.31 6.40 -5.98
CA LEU A 154 -21.69 6.74 -6.24
C LEU A 154 -22.59 6.03 -5.23
N PRO A 155 -23.71 6.66 -4.86
CA PRO A 155 -24.77 5.97 -4.13
C PRO A 155 -25.42 4.88 -4.98
N ARG A 156 -26.17 4.00 -4.32
CA ARG A 156 -26.92 2.92 -5.00
C ARG A 156 -27.87 3.49 -6.05
N ASP A 157 -28.65 4.50 -5.67
CA ASP A 157 -29.53 5.22 -6.59
C ASP A 157 -28.75 6.39 -7.20
N ASN A 158 -28.34 6.23 -8.46
CA ASN A 158 -27.52 7.21 -9.17
C ASN A 158 -27.97 7.32 -10.64
N PRO A 159 -27.60 8.41 -11.36
CA PRO A 159 -28.08 8.65 -12.72
C PRO A 159 -27.44 7.76 -13.80
N PHE A 160 -26.45 6.92 -13.47
CA PHE A 160 -25.63 6.20 -14.44
C PHE A 160 -25.93 4.70 -14.50
N TYR A 161 -26.28 4.10 -13.36
CA TYR A 161 -26.45 2.65 -13.21
C TYR A 161 -27.78 2.30 -12.56
N SER A 162 -28.27 1.10 -12.89
CA SER A 162 -29.41 0.49 -12.22
C SER A 162 -29.05 0.12 -10.78
N SER A 163 -30.02 0.21 -9.87
CA SER A 163 -29.92 -0.29 -8.50
C SER A 163 -29.99 -1.83 -8.41
N GLU A 164 -30.37 -2.47 -9.51
CA GLU A 164 -30.37 -3.92 -9.71
C GLU A 164 -29.12 -4.37 -10.49
N PRO A 165 -28.49 -5.51 -10.11
CA PRO A 165 -27.32 -6.03 -10.80
C PRO A 165 -27.56 -6.29 -12.30
N PRO A 166 -26.58 -5.98 -13.18
CA PRO A 166 -26.67 -6.31 -14.59
C PRO A 166 -26.64 -7.83 -14.81
N LYS A 167 -27.42 -8.31 -15.76
CA LYS A 167 -27.37 -9.69 -16.25
C LYS A 167 -26.21 -9.84 -17.23
N GLU A 168 -25.70 -11.06 -17.38
CA GLU A 168 -24.52 -11.32 -18.23
C GLU A 168 -24.72 -10.91 -19.71
N ASP A 169 -25.97 -10.89 -20.19
CA ASP A 169 -26.35 -10.50 -21.56
C ASP A 169 -26.81 -9.03 -21.70
N ASP A 170 -26.81 -8.26 -20.61
CA ASP A 170 -27.30 -6.89 -20.66
C ASP A 170 -26.40 -6.00 -21.53
N LYS A 171 -27.04 -5.30 -22.47
CA LYS A 171 -26.38 -4.26 -23.27
C LYS A 171 -26.32 -2.96 -22.47
N PRO A 172 -25.27 -2.14 -22.65
CA PRO A 172 -25.16 -0.85 -21.97
C PRO A 172 -26.42 -0.03 -22.25
N SER A 173 -27.16 0.32 -21.20
CA SER A 173 -28.39 1.10 -21.26
C SER A 173 -28.23 2.35 -20.40
N GLY A 174 -28.50 3.54 -20.96
CA GLY A 174 -28.35 4.83 -20.29
C GLY A 174 -27.44 5.81 -21.04
N ALA A 175 -27.28 7.04 -20.51
CA ALA A 175 -26.45 8.08 -21.12
C ALA A 175 -24.95 7.70 -21.24
N GLY A 176 -24.50 6.68 -20.51
CA GLY A 176 -23.15 6.09 -20.62
C GLY A 176 -22.95 5.16 -21.83
N ALA A 177 -24.01 4.83 -22.59
CA ALA A 177 -23.91 3.89 -23.72
C ALA A 177 -23.19 4.48 -24.96
N GLN A 178 -23.16 5.81 -25.11
CA GLN A 178 -22.72 6.49 -26.35
C GLN A 178 -21.23 6.82 -26.46
N LYS A 179 -20.35 6.19 -25.66
CA LYS A 179 -18.89 6.24 -25.85
C LYS A 179 -18.22 4.85 -25.89
N SER A 180 -18.98 3.80 -26.17
CA SER A 180 -18.52 2.41 -26.02
C SER A 180 -17.91 1.77 -27.29
N GLU A 181 -18.02 2.41 -28.47
CA GLU A 181 -17.56 1.81 -29.74
C GLU A 181 -16.06 2.01 -30.01
N ASP A 182 -15.42 3.07 -29.50
CA ASP A 182 -13.96 3.31 -29.68
C ASP A 182 -13.08 2.48 -28.71
N ILE A 183 -13.68 1.76 -27.77
CA ILE A 183 -12.97 1.03 -26.70
C ILE A 183 -12.68 -0.43 -27.07
N GLN A 184 -13.42 -1.02 -28.03
CA GLN A 184 -13.33 -2.44 -28.37
C GLN A 184 -11.97 -2.85 -28.94
N SER A 185 -11.25 -1.96 -29.64
CA SER A 185 -9.94 -2.28 -30.22
C SER A 185 -8.80 -2.34 -29.20
N ASN A 186 -8.98 -1.82 -27.98
CA ASN A 186 -7.95 -1.73 -26.95
C ASN A 186 -8.14 -2.72 -25.78
N LEU A 187 -9.17 -3.57 -25.82
CA LEU A 187 -9.42 -4.58 -24.78
C LEU A 187 -8.50 -5.80 -24.85
N SER A 188 -7.76 -6.00 -25.95
CA SER A 188 -6.93 -7.21 -26.15
C SER A 188 -5.81 -7.37 -25.11
N SER A 189 -5.40 -6.26 -24.50
CA SER A 189 -4.35 -6.21 -23.47
C SER A 189 -4.91 -6.01 -22.06
N THR A 190 -6.23 -6.03 -21.87
CA THR A 190 -6.87 -5.86 -20.55
C THR A 190 -7.06 -7.22 -19.86
N LEU A 191 -6.69 -7.26 -18.58
CA LEU A 191 -6.81 -8.46 -17.75
C LEU A 191 -7.84 -8.23 -16.64
N ARG A 192 -8.67 -9.23 -16.38
CA ARG A 192 -9.61 -9.22 -15.25
C ARG A 192 -8.85 -9.59 -13.98
N LEU A 193 -9.11 -8.87 -12.90
CA LEU A 193 -8.59 -9.21 -11.59
C LEU A 193 -9.58 -10.14 -10.88
N GLY A 194 -9.21 -11.41 -10.73
CA GLY A 194 -9.86 -12.37 -9.84
C GLY A 194 -9.42 -12.14 -8.40
N LYS A 195 -10.27 -12.49 -7.44
CA LYS A 195 -10.04 -12.34 -6.01
C LYS A 195 -10.17 -13.70 -5.34
N GLU A 196 -9.21 -14.08 -4.51
CA GLU A 196 -9.20 -15.33 -3.73
C GLU A 196 -8.66 -15.02 -2.33
N ASP A 197 -9.25 -15.59 -1.28
CA ASP A 197 -8.85 -15.31 0.10
C ASP A 197 -7.49 -15.94 0.41
N GLU A 198 -6.60 -15.22 1.10
CA GLU A 198 -5.26 -15.72 1.41
C GLU A 198 -5.29 -16.97 2.29
N SER A 199 -6.25 -17.07 3.21
CA SER A 199 -6.42 -18.23 4.10
C SER A 199 -6.57 -19.56 3.35
N ALA A 200 -7.05 -19.54 2.10
CA ALA A 200 -7.16 -20.73 1.25
C ALA A 200 -5.79 -21.36 0.91
N PHE A 201 -4.71 -20.57 0.96
CA PHE A 201 -3.34 -21.03 0.68
C PHE A 201 -2.60 -21.46 1.96
N ASN A 202 -3.07 -21.05 3.14
CA ASN A 202 -2.45 -21.44 4.42
C ASN A 202 -2.69 -22.93 4.75
N THR A 203 -3.84 -23.49 4.37
CA THR A 203 -4.21 -24.89 4.68
C THR A 203 -3.34 -25.93 3.96
N GLN A 204 -2.69 -25.57 2.84
CA GLN A 204 -1.85 -26.49 2.05
C GLN A 204 -0.52 -26.87 2.73
N MET A 205 -0.18 -26.25 3.87
CA MET A 205 1.04 -26.57 4.62
C MET A 205 0.81 -27.54 5.79
N SER A 206 -0.44 -27.84 6.15
CA SER A 206 -0.77 -28.66 7.34
C SER A 206 -1.20 -30.09 7.04
N GLU A 207 -1.54 -30.44 5.79
CA GLU A 207 -1.96 -31.79 5.41
C GLU A 207 -1.25 -32.19 4.11
N ASP A 208 -0.28 -33.12 4.23
CA ASP A 208 0.32 -33.96 3.17
C ASP A 208 1.85 -33.97 3.16
N ASN A 209 2.43 -34.53 4.22
CA ASN A 209 3.73 -35.20 4.13
C ASN A 209 3.57 -36.57 3.45
N GLU A 210 3.17 -36.61 2.17
CA GLU A 210 3.41 -37.73 1.23
C GLU A 210 2.82 -37.46 -0.17
N CYS A 211 3.47 -36.61 -0.99
CA CYS A 211 3.56 -36.90 -2.43
C CYS A 211 4.75 -36.16 -3.06
N ALA A 212 5.90 -36.80 -3.02
CA ALA A 212 6.99 -36.47 -3.94
C ALA A 212 6.58 -36.84 -5.37
N ASN A 213 6.46 -35.80 -6.22
CA ASN A 213 6.72 -35.74 -7.66
C ASN A 213 5.60 -35.02 -8.43
N SER A 214 5.69 -33.69 -8.48
CA SER A 214 5.26 -32.94 -9.67
C SER A 214 6.36 -31.94 -10.04
N LEU A 215 6.79 -32.06 -11.29
CA LEU A 215 8.02 -31.53 -11.86
C LEU A 215 7.90 -30.04 -12.17
N VAL A 216 8.17 -29.19 -11.17
CA VAL A 216 8.83 -27.90 -11.39
C VAL A 216 9.98 -27.81 -10.40
N SER A 217 11.19 -27.66 -10.95
CA SER A 217 12.47 -27.81 -10.27
C SER A 217 12.64 -26.84 -9.08
N ARG A 218 12.34 -27.29 -7.86
CA ARG A 218 12.61 -26.59 -6.56
C ARG A 218 14.11 -26.38 -6.26
N ASN A 219 15.03 -26.84 -7.11
CA ASN A 219 16.46 -26.89 -6.77
C ASN A 219 17.33 -25.86 -7.55
N ARG A 220 16.77 -24.76 -8.08
CA ARG A 220 17.57 -23.71 -8.75
C ARG A 220 17.41 -22.30 -8.18
N THR A 221 16.37 -22.04 -7.41
CA THR A 221 16.10 -20.70 -6.85
C THR A 221 16.74 -20.48 -5.48
N ASP A 222 17.00 -21.54 -4.71
CA ASP A 222 17.52 -21.42 -3.32
C ASP A 222 18.92 -20.81 -3.22
N ASP A 223 19.88 -21.24 -4.05
CA ASP A 223 21.27 -20.79 -3.91
C ASP A 223 21.49 -19.33 -4.33
N THR A 224 20.72 -18.87 -5.31
CA THR A 224 20.82 -17.48 -5.83
C THR A 224 20.17 -16.51 -4.87
N ILE A 225 19.01 -16.89 -4.31
CA ILE A 225 18.25 -16.08 -3.34
C ILE A 225 18.98 -16.03 -2.00
N MET A 226 19.50 -17.16 -1.49
CA MET A 226 20.36 -17.14 -0.29
C MET A 226 21.66 -16.36 -0.49
N SER A 227 22.16 -16.24 -1.72
CA SER A 227 23.30 -15.37 -2.02
C SER A 227 22.92 -13.88 -1.98
N LEU A 228 21.74 -13.50 -2.47
CA LEU A 228 21.19 -12.14 -2.38
C LEU A 228 20.89 -11.76 -0.91
N MET A 229 20.43 -12.70 -0.09
CA MET A 229 20.20 -12.48 1.35
C MET A 229 21.48 -12.14 2.15
N LYS A 230 22.67 -12.41 1.58
CA LYS A 230 23.95 -12.00 2.15
C LYS A 230 24.34 -10.57 1.79
N GLU A 231 23.66 -9.94 0.83
CA GLU A 231 23.93 -8.55 0.40
C GLU A 231 23.20 -7.52 1.27
N PHE A 232 22.17 -7.91 2.04
CA PHE A 232 21.46 -7.01 2.95
C PHE A 232 22.26 -6.73 4.23
N GLU A 233 22.30 -5.46 4.62
CA GLU A 233 22.98 -4.96 5.82
C GLU A 233 21.95 -4.82 6.97
N GLY A 234 21.90 -5.79 7.87
CA GLY A 234 21.09 -5.71 9.09
C GLY A 234 20.11 -6.87 9.27
N ASP A 235 19.84 -7.21 10.53
CA ASP A 235 18.97 -8.34 10.89
C ASP A 235 17.50 -8.07 10.53
N ASP A 236 17.06 -6.81 10.63
CA ASP A 236 15.67 -6.41 10.39
C ASP A 236 15.28 -6.40 8.91
N GLU A 237 16.20 -6.02 8.02
CA GLU A 237 15.99 -6.10 6.57
C GLU A 237 15.85 -7.57 6.14
N ARG A 238 16.71 -8.45 6.65
CA ARG A 238 16.65 -9.88 6.36
C ARG A 238 15.34 -10.51 6.84
N LYS A 239 14.85 -10.15 8.03
CA LYS A 239 13.55 -10.61 8.55
C LYS A 239 12.39 -10.10 7.70
N SER A 240 12.41 -8.83 7.32
CA SER A 240 11.38 -8.22 6.48
C SER A 240 11.29 -8.91 5.12
N TRP A 241 12.45 -9.09 4.47
CA TRP A 241 12.53 -9.79 3.19
C TRP A 241 12.07 -11.25 3.30
N ALA A 242 12.52 -11.98 4.33
CA ALA A 242 12.12 -13.37 4.53
C ALA A 242 10.61 -13.51 4.76
N SER A 243 10.01 -12.63 5.55
CA SER A 243 8.56 -12.59 5.78
C SER A 243 7.79 -12.27 4.49
N PHE A 244 8.25 -11.25 3.75
CA PHE A 244 7.69 -10.90 2.45
C PHE A 244 7.74 -12.08 1.47
N GLU A 245 8.90 -12.69 1.32
CA GLU A 245 9.13 -13.79 0.39
C GLU A 245 8.30 -15.02 0.78
N GLN A 246 8.31 -15.41 2.06
CA GLN A 246 7.52 -16.55 2.55
C GLN A 246 6.03 -16.37 2.26
N ARG A 247 5.49 -15.17 2.48
CA ARG A 247 4.07 -14.88 2.24
C ARG A 247 3.75 -14.82 0.75
N VAL A 248 4.62 -14.22 -0.07
CA VAL A 248 4.43 -14.17 -1.52
C VAL A 248 4.56 -15.56 -2.15
N ALA A 249 5.42 -16.42 -1.60
CA ALA A 249 5.64 -17.79 -2.08
C ALA A 249 4.40 -18.70 -1.97
N LEU A 250 3.45 -18.39 -1.07
CA LEU A 250 2.18 -19.11 -0.96
C LEU A 250 1.32 -18.95 -2.23
N ALA A 251 1.42 -17.80 -2.89
CA ALA A 251 0.72 -17.51 -4.13
C ALA A 251 1.59 -16.64 -5.05
N PRO A 252 2.59 -17.22 -5.76
CA PRO A 252 3.59 -16.45 -6.49
C PRO A 252 3.06 -15.63 -7.68
N GLU A 253 1.85 -15.95 -8.17
CA GLU A 253 1.20 -15.23 -9.27
C GLU A 253 0.34 -14.05 -8.81
N GLN A 254 0.24 -13.80 -7.50
CA GLN A 254 -0.53 -12.69 -6.96
C GLN A 254 0.05 -11.36 -7.44
N VAL A 255 -0.82 -10.43 -7.84
CA VAL A 255 -0.43 -9.09 -8.30
C VAL A 255 -1.00 -7.97 -7.42
N LEU A 256 -1.96 -8.31 -6.57
CA LEU A 256 -2.62 -7.40 -5.64
C LEU A 256 -2.82 -8.12 -4.31
N ARG A 257 -2.70 -7.42 -3.19
CA ARG A 257 -3.21 -7.87 -1.89
C ARG A 257 -4.11 -6.77 -1.36
N TYR A 258 -5.39 -7.06 -1.23
CA TYR A 258 -6.42 -6.13 -0.78
C TYR A 258 -6.75 -6.44 0.67
N CYS A 259 -6.64 -5.44 1.53
CA CYS A 259 -6.95 -5.56 2.95
C CYS A 259 -7.36 -4.19 3.48
N ARG A 260 -8.59 -4.10 3.98
CA ARG A 260 -9.19 -2.84 4.46
C ARG A 260 -9.64 -2.94 5.92
N THR A 261 -9.19 -3.98 6.65
CA THR A 261 -9.39 -4.14 8.08
C THR A 261 -8.74 -2.94 8.81
N PRO A 262 -9.34 -2.46 9.93
CA PRO A 262 -8.68 -1.46 10.76
C PRO A 262 -7.30 -1.98 11.20
N GLY A 263 -6.26 -1.16 11.03
CA GLY A 263 -4.90 -1.57 11.39
C GLY A 263 -4.13 -2.33 10.31
N ALA A 264 -4.74 -2.70 9.18
CA ALA A 264 -4.07 -3.37 8.07
C ALA A 264 -2.77 -2.67 7.66
N LYS A 265 -1.68 -3.43 7.58
CA LYS A 265 -0.36 -2.93 7.18
C LYS A 265 0.03 -3.55 5.82
N PRO A 266 0.71 -2.79 4.93
CA PRO A 266 1.31 -3.40 3.75
C PRO A 266 2.40 -4.40 4.15
N LEU A 267 2.51 -5.48 3.38
CA LEU A 267 3.62 -6.42 3.42
C LEU A 267 4.81 -5.78 2.70
N TRP A 268 5.80 -5.32 3.47
CA TRP A 268 6.97 -4.60 2.97
C TRP A 268 8.15 -5.55 2.68
N PRO A 269 8.69 -5.56 1.46
CA PRO A 269 9.94 -6.24 1.12
C PRO A 269 11.13 -5.78 1.97
N MET A 270 11.23 -4.47 2.21
CA MET A 270 12.33 -3.85 2.94
C MET A 270 11.77 -3.02 4.11
N SER A 271 12.40 -3.14 5.28
CA SER A 271 12.09 -2.26 6.43
C SER A 271 12.50 -0.82 6.15
N SER A 272 13.61 -0.63 5.43
CA SER A 272 14.03 0.65 4.89
C SER A 272 13.03 1.12 3.81
N GLY A 273 12.51 2.34 3.96
CA GLY A 273 11.52 2.92 3.04
C GLY A 273 10.05 2.64 3.39
N ARG A 274 9.75 1.97 4.51
CA ARG A 274 8.40 1.90 5.08
C ARG A 274 7.98 3.29 5.62
N PRO A 275 6.79 3.82 5.25
CA PRO A 275 6.31 5.07 5.80
C PRO A 275 5.89 4.91 7.27
N SER A 276 6.17 5.95 8.07
CA SER A 276 5.52 6.15 9.36
C SER A 276 4.11 6.73 9.19
N LYS A 277 3.30 6.71 10.26
CA LYS A 277 1.97 7.36 10.25
C LYS A 277 2.03 8.84 9.89
N ALA A 278 3.15 9.52 10.20
CA ALA A 278 3.33 10.94 9.91
C ALA A 278 3.65 11.22 8.43
N ASP A 279 4.14 10.22 7.69
CA ASP A 279 4.49 10.37 6.27
C ASP A 279 3.26 10.21 5.36
N ILE A 280 2.18 9.62 5.88
CA ILE A 280 0.91 9.50 5.17
C ILE A 280 0.10 10.80 5.36
N PRO A 281 -0.24 11.52 4.27
CA PRO A 281 -0.98 12.75 4.39
C PRO A 281 -2.43 12.50 4.83
N LYS A 282 -3.08 13.57 5.29
CA LYS A 282 -4.53 13.56 5.53
C LYS A 282 -5.28 13.68 4.21
N CYS A 283 -6.51 13.20 4.20
CA CYS A 283 -7.41 13.34 3.05
C CYS A 283 -7.59 14.82 2.67
N SER A 284 -7.33 15.17 1.41
CA SER A 284 -7.41 16.55 0.92
C SER A 284 -8.83 17.13 0.91
N TYR A 285 -9.86 16.30 1.16
CA TYR A 285 -11.28 16.70 1.05
C TYR A 285 -11.98 16.83 2.40
N CYS A 286 -11.74 15.92 3.34
CA CYS A 286 -12.33 15.96 4.68
C CYS A 286 -11.32 16.18 5.81
N SER A 287 -10.02 16.24 5.49
CA SER A 287 -8.93 16.32 6.47
C SER A 287 -8.84 15.14 7.45
N GLY A 288 -9.60 14.07 7.21
CA GLY A 288 -9.53 12.81 7.95
C GLY A 288 -8.31 11.98 7.59
N PRO A 289 -8.05 10.89 8.33
CA PRO A 289 -6.95 9.98 8.04
C PRO A 289 -7.13 9.25 6.70
N LEU A 290 -6.01 8.96 6.05
CA LEU A 290 -5.93 7.94 5.02
C LEU A 290 -5.50 6.62 5.66
N ARG A 291 -6.08 5.51 5.22
CA ARG A 291 -5.74 4.16 5.67
C ARG A 291 -5.28 3.31 4.51
N PHE A 292 -4.43 2.33 4.79
CA PHE A 292 -4.07 1.33 3.80
C PHE A 292 -5.31 0.57 3.32
N GLU A 293 -5.35 0.23 2.03
CA GLU A 293 -6.45 -0.53 1.44
C GLU A 293 -5.99 -1.66 0.54
N PHE A 294 -4.95 -1.46 -0.26
CA PHE A 294 -4.35 -2.55 -1.01
C PHE A 294 -2.92 -2.23 -1.41
N GLN A 295 -2.15 -3.27 -1.69
CA GLN A 295 -0.83 -3.18 -2.30
C GLN A 295 -0.80 -3.86 -3.66
N ILE A 296 0.03 -3.33 -4.55
CA ILE A 296 0.29 -3.85 -5.89
C ILE A 296 1.69 -4.42 -5.92
N LEU A 297 1.83 -5.67 -6.36
CA LEU A 297 3.11 -6.38 -6.38
C LEU A 297 3.76 -6.33 -7.79
N PRO A 298 5.11 -6.47 -7.88
CA PRO A 298 5.88 -6.44 -9.12
C PRO A 298 5.43 -7.46 -10.17
N GLN A 299 4.81 -8.56 -9.77
CA GLN A 299 4.30 -9.61 -10.65
C GLN A 299 3.42 -9.04 -11.76
N LEU A 300 2.77 -7.90 -11.54
CA LEU A 300 1.97 -7.22 -12.57
C LEU A 300 2.79 -6.76 -13.79
N LEU A 301 4.07 -6.41 -13.60
CA LEU A 301 4.99 -5.97 -14.66
C LEU A 301 5.15 -7.03 -15.76
N TYR A 302 5.17 -8.31 -15.38
CA TYR A 302 5.24 -9.43 -16.31
C TYR A 302 4.09 -9.39 -17.32
N TYR A 303 2.88 -9.08 -16.84
CA TYR A 303 1.67 -9.05 -17.66
C TYR A 303 1.61 -7.83 -18.57
N PHE A 304 2.23 -6.72 -18.17
CA PHE A 304 2.40 -5.54 -19.02
C PHE A 304 3.54 -5.68 -20.04
N ARG A 305 4.23 -6.82 -20.07
CA ARG A 305 5.34 -7.08 -21.01
C ARG A 305 6.45 -6.02 -20.89
N VAL A 306 6.64 -5.51 -19.68
CA VAL A 306 7.78 -4.64 -19.39
C VAL A 306 9.06 -5.43 -19.66
N ARG A 307 10.03 -4.77 -20.30
CA ARG A 307 11.31 -5.38 -20.63
C ARG A 307 12.11 -5.62 -19.35
N ASN A 308 13.14 -6.45 -19.46
CA ASN A 308 14.09 -6.64 -18.37
C ASN A 308 15.40 -5.93 -18.73
N ASP A 309 15.37 -4.60 -18.74
CA ASP A 309 16.55 -3.75 -18.88
C ASP A 309 16.66 -2.76 -17.70
N ALA A 310 17.83 -2.17 -17.50
CA ALA A 310 18.12 -1.37 -16.31
C ALA A 310 17.22 -0.12 -16.13
N ASP A 311 16.64 0.36 -17.23
CA ASP A 311 15.75 1.53 -17.27
C ASP A 311 14.27 1.13 -17.32
N SER A 312 13.97 -0.18 -17.29
CA SER A 312 12.60 -0.69 -17.24
C SER A 312 11.94 -0.36 -15.91
N LEU A 313 10.62 -0.34 -15.97
CA LEU A 313 9.78 -0.09 -14.82
C LEU A 313 9.97 -1.21 -13.80
N ASP A 314 10.39 -0.86 -12.59
CA ASP A 314 10.64 -1.83 -11.54
C ASP A 314 10.25 -1.25 -10.18
N TRP A 315 9.41 -1.97 -9.44
CA TRP A 315 8.98 -1.60 -8.09
C TRP A 315 8.85 -2.85 -7.23
N ALA A 316 9.20 -2.76 -5.95
CA ALA A 316 9.03 -3.86 -5.00
C ALA A 316 7.60 -3.92 -4.46
N THR A 317 6.98 -2.77 -4.18
CA THR A 317 5.57 -2.69 -3.80
C THR A 317 5.03 -1.27 -4.01
N ILE A 318 3.75 -1.15 -4.38
CA ILE A 318 3.00 0.11 -4.35
C ILE A 318 1.85 -0.07 -3.37
N ALA A 319 1.92 0.60 -2.22
CA ALA A 319 0.87 0.62 -1.22
C ALA A 319 -0.10 1.78 -1.47
N VAL A 320 -1.38 1.49 -1.57
CA VAL A 320 -2.43 2.48 -1.80
C VAL A 320 -3.18 2.77 -0.49
N TYR A 321 -3.27 4.05 -0.17
CA TYR A 321 -3.96 4.58 0.99
C TYR A 321 -5.14 5.43 0.55
N THR A 322 -6.31 5.19 1.14
CA THR A 322 -7.54 5.91 0.80
C THR A 322 -8.21 6.49 2.04
N CYS A 323 -9.08 7.47 1.83
CA CYS A 323 -9.88 8.05 2.90
C CYS A 323 -10.64 6.98 3.68
N GLU A 324 -10.40 6.91 4.99
CA GLU A 324 -11.05 5.94 5.88
C GLU A 324 -12.57 6.09 5.86
N ALA A 325 -13.06 7.33 5.91
CA ALA A 325 -14.49 7.62 5.85
C ALA A 325 -15.08 7.56 4.43
N SER A 326 -14.27 7.28 3.40
CA SER A 326 -14.67 7.40 2.00
C SER A 326 -15.46 8.68 1.73
N CYS A 327 -14.95 9.79 2.24
CA CYS A 327 -15.70 11.05 2.33
C CYS A 327 -16.29 11.49 0.99
N ASP A 328 -17.46 12.10 1.05
CA ASP A 328 -18.07 12.71 -0.12
C ASP A 328 -17.59 14.16 -0.33
N SER A 329 -17.61 14.63 -1.58
CA SER A 329 -17.17 15.97 -1.97
C SER A 329 -17.81 16.34 -3.31
N THR A 330 -17.69 17.62 -3.69
CA THR A 330 -18.24 18.16 -4.94
C THR A 330 -17.58 17.59 -6.20
N VAL A 331 -16.37 17.02 -6.08
CA VAL A 331 -15.67 16.36 -7.19
C VAL A 331 -15.97 14.86 -7.21
N ALA A 332 -16.24 14.33 -8.41
CA ALA A 332 -16.56 12.92 -8.60
C ALA A 332 -15.35 12.00 -8.40
N TYR A 333 -14.15 12.47 -8.76
CA TYR A 333 -12.89 11.74 -8.60
C TYR A 333 -12.00 12.47 -7.60
N LYS A 334 -11.70 11.78 -6.51
CA LYS A 334 -10.94 12.28 -5.38
C LYS A 334 -9.54 11.68 -5.43
N GLU A 335 -8.51 12.51 -5.39
CA GLU A 335 -7.12 12.03 -5.35
C GLU A 335 -6.85 11.37 -4.00
N GLU A 336 -6.37 10.13 -4.06
CA GLU A 336 -5.93 9.33 -2.94
C GLU A 336 -4.41 9.14 -3.04
N TYR A 337 -3.82 8.40 -2.11
CA TYR A 337 -2.37 8.38 -1.94
C TYR A 337 -1.75 7.03 -2.31
N ALA A 338 -0.61 7.07 -3.00
CA ALA A 338 0.23 5.90 -3.23
C ALA A 338 1.60 6.12 -2.60
N TRP A 339 2.11 5.06 -1.95
CA TRP A 339 3.48 4.94 -1.50
C TRP A 339 4.20 3.88 -2.33
N VAL A 340 5.29 4.25 -2.99
CA VAL A 340 6.09 3.38 -3.86
C VAL A 340 7.39 3.02 -3.15
N GLN A 341 7.67 1.73 -3.02
CA GLN A 341 8.99 1.21 -2.69
C GLN A 341 9.54 0.50 -3.92
N LEU A 342 10.68 0.98 -4.41
CA LEU A 342 11.43 0.39 -5.52
C LEU A 342 12.23 -0.83 -5.05
N SER A 343 12.53 -1.71 -5.99
CA SER A 343 13.33 -2.92 -5.82
C SER A 343 14.83 -2.66 -5.72
#